data_AF-A0AAU6Y1B1-F1
#
_entry.id   AF-A0AAU6Y1B1-F1
#
_cell.length_a   1.000
_cell.length_b   1.000
_cell.length_c   1.000
_cell.angle_alpha   90.00
_cell.angle_beta   90.00
_cell.angle_gamma   90.00
#
_symmetry.space_group_name_H-M   'P 1'
#
loop_
_entity.id
_entity.type
_entity.pdbx_description
1 polymer ?
#
loop_
_entity_poly.entity_id
_entity_poly.type
_entity_poly.pdbx_seq_one_letter_code
_entity_poly.pdbx_strand_id
1 'polypeptide(L)'
;MKKIPKITLLQLLLCILAYHSSAQPGLNEMQQARQDLTSSFFSSLDASLVLAAIFGIVGAVRIYHNWQVGKERMTAEVAAWFFASLFMVLMGAFVRAIFGI
;
A
#
# COMPACT_ATOMS: atom_id res chain seq x y z
N MET A 1 -9.18 51.96 42.15
CA MET A 1 -8.51 50.94 41.30
C MET A 1 -9.56 49.89 40.94
N LYS A 2 -10.06 49.91 39.70
CA LYS A 2 -11.19 49.07 39.24
C LYS A 2 -10.70 47.63 39.03
N LYS A 3 -11.24 46.65 39.76
CA LYS A 3 -10.84 45.24 39.65
C LYS A 3 -11.26 44.72 38.27
N ILE A 4 -10.27 44.38 37.44
CA ILE A 4 -10.49 43.83 36.10
C ILE A 4 -11.09 42.42 36.27
N PRO A 5 -12.26 42.11 35.68
CA PRO A 5 -12.91 40.82 35.86
C PRO A 5 -12.12 39.72 35.15
N LYS A 6 -11.88 38.59 35.83
CA LYS A 6 -11.10 37.44 35.30
C LYS A 6 -11.59 36.94 33.93
N ILE A 7 -12.88 37.14 33.63
CA ILE A 7 -13.54 36.80 32.37
C ILE A 7 -12.99 37.63 31.20
N THR A 8 -12.74 38.93 31.41
CA THR A 8 -12.16 39.79 30.36
C THR A 8 -10.70 39.45 30.05
N LEU A 9 -9.96 38.96 31.04
CA LEU A 9 -8.60 38.46 30.84
C LEU A 9 -8.60 37.16 30.02
N LEU A 10 -9.54 36.25 30.31
CA LEU A 10 -9.70 34.98 29.59
C LEU A 10 -10.11 35.20 28.12
N GLN A 11 -11.01 36.14 27.86
CA GLN A 11 -11.42 36.50 26.50
C GLN A 11 -10.26 37.09 25.69
N LEU A 12 -9.45 37.96 26.30
CA LEU A 12 -8.27 38.53 25.65
C LEU A 12 -7.24 37.43 25.29
N LEU A 13 -7.00 36.47 26.20
CA LEU A 13 -6.10 35.34 25.97
C LEU A 13 -6.56 34.46 24.80
N LEU A 14 -7.85 34.18 24.72
CA LEU A 14 -8.43 33.39 23.62
C LEU A 14 -8.31 34.11 22.27
N CYS A 15 -8.46 35.44 22.23
CA CYS A 15 -8.26 36.22 21.02
C CYS A 15 -6.80 36.21 20.54
N ILE A 16 -5.82 36.24 21.47
CA ILE A 16 -4.39 36.19 21.12
C ILE A 16 -4.03 34.80 20.55
N LEU A 17 -4.58 33.73 21.13
CA LEU A 17 -4.38 32.35 20.63
C LEU A 17 -4.97 32.16 19.22
N ALA A 18 -6.16 32.71 18.95
CA ALA A 18 -6.79 32.66 17.63
C ALA A 18 -6.02 33.51 16.58
N TYR A 19 -5.35 34.59 17.00
CA TYR A 19 -4.51 35.39 16.10
C TYR A 19 -3.19 34.69 15.74
N HIS A 20 -2.73 33.76 16.59
CA HIS A 20 -1.54 32.93 16.37
C HIS A 20 -1.84 31.56 15.75
N SER A 21 -3.10 31.20 15.52
CA SER A 21 -3.42 29.97 14.81
C SER A 21 -3.16 30.15 13.31
N SER A 22 -1.98 29.78 12.85
CA SER A 22 -1.75 29.49 11.43
C SER A 22 -2.45 28.17 11.09
N ALA A 23 -3.28 28.17 10.05
CA ALA A 23 -3.80 26.91 9.50
C ALA A 23 -2.61 26.04 9.07
N GLN A 24 -2.53 24.82 9.59
CA GLN A 24 -1.47 23.88 9.25
C GLN A 24 -1.48 23.66 7.73
N PRO A 25 -0.36 23.87 7.02
CA PRO A 25 -0.30 23.66 5.58
C PRO A 25 -0.36 22.16 5.30
N GLY A 26 -1.59 21.62 5.22
CA GLY A 26 -1.85 20.21 4.95
C GLY A 26 -1.32 19.75 3.59
N LEU A 27 -0.92 20.67 2.70
CA LEU A 27 -0.37 20.34 1.38
C LEU A 27 0.97 19.59 1.49
N ASN A 28 1.86 20.02 2.39
CA ASN A 28 3.16 19.35 2.57
C ASN A 28 2.97 17.95 3.16
N GLU A 29 2.08 17.81 4.13
CA GLU A 29 1.78 16.52 4.77
C GLU A 29 1.11 15.55 3.81
N MET A 30 0.23 16.04 2.94
CA MET A 30 -0.39 15.23 1.88
C MET A 30 0.63 14.80 0.82
N GLN A 31 1.58 15.68 0.47
CA GLN A 31 2.67 15.35 -0.45
C GLN A 31 3.58 14.27 0.13
N GLN A 32 3.92 14.38 1.42
CA GLN A 32 4.71 13.40 2.15
C GLN A 32 3.98 12.06 2.27
N ALA A 33 2.69 12.08 2.66
CA ALA A 33 1.86 10.88 2.71
C ALA A 33 1.77 10.18 1.34
N ARG A 34 1.69 10.94 0.24
CA ARG A 34 1.75 10.35 -1.11
C ARG A 34 3.10 9.67 -1.39
N GLN A 35 4.22 10.30 -1.04
CA GLN A 35 5.54 9.70 -1.22
C GLN A 35 5.69 8.40 -0.42
N ASP A 36 5.23 8.40 0.83
CA ASP A 36 5.28 7.23 1.71
C ASP A 36 4.40 6.09 1.18
N LEU A 37 3.19 6.40 0.69
CA LEU A 37 2.31 5.43 0.06
C LEU A 37 2.92 4.85 -1.21
N THR A 38 3.47 5.69 -2.08
CA THR A 38 4.13 5.25 -3.31
C THR A 38 5.35 4.38 -3.02
N SER A 39 6.19 4.77 -2.05
CA SER A 39 7.37 4.00 -1.64
C SER A 39 6.99 2.65 -1.04
N SER A 40 6.01 2.63 -0.14
CA SER A 40 5.50 1.39 0.47
C SER A 40 4.91 0.46 -0.58
N PHE A 41 4.25 1.03 -1.58
CA PHE A 41 3.69 0.28 -2.69
C PHE A 41 4.76 -0.35 -3.58
N PHE A 42 5.81 0.39 -3.96
CA PHE A 42 6.94 -0.19 -4.71
C PHE A 42 7.64 -1.31 -3.92
N SER A 43 7.86 -1.13 -2.62
CA SER A 43 8.44 -2.17 -1.76
C SER A 43 7.57 -3.44 -1.70
N SER A 44 6.25 -3.26 -1.60
CA SER A 44 5.29 -4.38 -1.64
C SER A 44 5.27 -5.09 -2.99
N LEU A 45 5.40 -4.35 -4.09
CA LEU A 45 5.52 -4.93 -5.43
C LEU A 45 6.78 -5.78 -5.58
N ASP A 46 7.93 -5.28 -5.13
CA ASP A 46 9.18 -6.03 -5.17
C ASP A 46 9.08 -7.34 -4.37
N ALA A 47 8.47 -7.29 -3.18
CA ALA A 47 8.19 -8.49 -2.39
C ALA A 47 7.26 -9.47 -3.13
N SER A 48 6.21 -8.97 -3.79
CA SER A 48 5.32 -9.79 -4.61
C SER A 48 6.04 -10.44 -5.79
N LEU A 49 6.98 -9.74 -6.44
CA LEU A 49 7.78 -10.30 -7.53
C LEU A 49 8.71 -11.41 -7.05
N VAL A 50 9.34 -11.25 -5.88
CA VAL A 50 10.15 -12.31 -5.26
C VAL A 50 9.29 -13.53 -4.95
N LEU A 51 8.11 -13.35 -4.37
CA LEU A 51 7.18 -14.46 -4.11
C LEU A 51 6.72 -15.12 -5.40
N ALA A 52 6.43 -14.35 -6.46
CA ALA A 52 6.07 -14.90 -7.77
C ALA A 52 7.18 -15.76 -8.36
N ALA A 53 8.46 -15.35 -8.19
CA ALA A 53 9.60 -16.16 -8.61
C ALA A 53 9.71 -17.48 -7.82
N ILE A 54 9.54 -17.43 -6.50
CA ILE A 54 9.55 -18.62 -5.63
C ILE A 54 8.43 -19.57 -6.04
N PHE A 55 7.21 -19.05 -6.20
CA PHE A 55 6.08 -19.85 -6.67
C PHE A 55 6.37 -20.43 -8.05
N GLY A 56 6.89 -19.65 -9.01
CA GLY A 56 7.28 -20.17 -10.34
C GLY A 56 8.21 -21.39 -10.28
N ILE A 57 9.22 -21.36 -9.41
CA ILE A 57 10.15 -22.48 -9.20
C ILE A 57 9.42 -23.69 -8.59
N VAL A 58 8.61 -23.48 -7.56
CA VAL A 58 7.83 -24.55 -6.90
C VAL A 58 6.86 -25.22 -7.88
N GLY A 59 6.18 -24.41 -8.70
CA GLY A 59 5.31 -24.89 -9.76
C GLY A 59 6.05 -25.75 -10.78
N ALA A 60 7.22 -25.29 -11.26
CA ALA A 60 8.05 -26.03 -12.21
C ALA A 60 8.46 -27.41 -11.67
N VAL A 61 8.92 -27.48 -10.42
CA VAL A 61 9.29 -28.75 -9.76
C VAL A 61 8.09 -29.70 -9.67
N ARG A 62 6.92 -29.18 -9.28
CA ARG A 62 5.68 -29.97 -9.17
C ARG A 62 5.23 -30.52 -10.53
N ILE A 63 5.31 -29.72 -11.59
CA ILE A 63 4.95 -30.13 -12.95
C ILE A 63 5.88 -31.23 -13.41
N TYR A 64 7.20 -31.06 -13.22
CA TYR A 64 8.19 -32.08 -13.56
C TYR A 64 7.93 -33.39 -12.82
N HIS A 65 7.66 -33.32 -11.51
CA HIS A 65 7.34 -34.51 -10.71
C HIS A 65 6.06 -35.22 -11.21
N ASN A 66 4.97 -34.47 -11.43
CA ASN A 66 3.71 -35.04 -11.92
C ASN A 66 3.86 -35.68 -13.31
N TRP A 67 4.73 -35.13 -14.16
CA TRP A 67 5.04 -35.71 -15.47
C TRP A 67 5.75 -37.07 -15.32
N GLN A 68 6.76 -37.14 -14.46
CA GLN A 68 7.51 -38.39 -14.21
C GLN A 68 6.65 -39.51 -13.61
N VAL A 69 5.63 -39.16 -12.81
CA VAL A 69 4.72 -40.13 -12.17
C VAL A 69 3.55 -40.53 -13.07
N GLY A 70 3.43 -39.97 -14.28
CA GLY A 70 2.38 -40.33 -15.25
C GLY A 70 0.97 -39.94 -14.79
N LYS A 71 0.84 -38.86 -14.02
CA LYS A 71 -0.41 -38.47 -13.36
C LYS A 71 -1.50 -38.08 -14.37
N GLU A 72 -2.61 -38.81 -14.38
CA GLU A 72 -3.80 -38.41 -15.15
C GLU A 72 -4.36 -37.09 -14.59
N ARG A 73 -4.69 -36.14 -15.48
CA ARG A 73 -5.14 -34.76 -15.19
C ARG A 73 -4.05 -33.72 -14.86
N MET A 74 -2.77 -33.99 -15.16
CA MET A 74 -1.68 -33.01 -15.03
C MET A 74 -2.01 -31.66 -15.69
N THR A 75 -2.63 -31.67 -16.87
CA THR A 75 -2.98 -30.47 -17.66
C THR A 75 -3.89 -29.50 -16.92
N ALA A 76 -4.90 -29.97 -16.18
CA ALA A 76 -5.81 -29.09 -15.44
C ALA A 76 -5.12 -28.46 -14.22
N GLU A 77 -4.30 -29.24 -13.51
CA GLU A 77 -3.53 -28.78 -12.35
C GLU A 77 -2.47 -27.75 -12.76
N VAL A 78 -1.77 -27.99 -13.88
CA VAL A 78 -0.81 -27.06 -14.48
C VAL A 78 -1.49 -25.76 -14.91
N ALA A 79 -2.64 -25.85 -15.60
CA ALA A 79 -3.36 -24.68 -16.07
C ALA A 79 -3.83 -23.80 -14.90
N ALA A 80 -4.41 -24.39 -13.85
CA ALA A 80 -4.81 -23.65 -12.65
C ALA A 80 -3.63 -22.93 -11.99
N TRP A 81 -2.48 -23.59 -11.91
CA TRP A 81 -1.26 -23.02 -11.35
C TRP A 81 -0.68 -21.90 -12.22
N PHE A 82 -0.70 -22.08 -13.54
CA PHE A 82 -0.27 -21.08 -14.51
C PHE A 82 -1.12 -19.81 -14.40
N PHE A 83 -2.46 -19.92 -14.42
CA PHE A 83 -3.35 -18.76 -14.29
C PHE A 83 -3.21 -18.06 -12.93
N ALA A 84 -2.97 -18.80 -11.84
CA ALA A 84 -2.70 -18.20 -10.53
C ALA A 84 -1.39 -17.37 -10.54
N SER A 85 -0.32 -17.91 -11.12
CA SER A 85 0.96 -17.20 -11.25
C SER A 85 0.86 -15.96 -12.16
N LEU A 86 0.13 -16.07 -13.27
CA LEU A 86 -0.13 -14.96 -14.18
C LEU A 86 -0.93 -13.85 -13.49
N PHE A 87 -1.98 -14.20 -12.76
CA PHE A 87 -2.77 -13.25 -11.98
C PHE A 87 -1.90 -12.52 -10.95
N MET A 88 -1.04 -13.24 -10.23
CA MET A 88 -0.14 -12.63 -9.24
C MET A 88 0.79 -11.58 -9.85
N VAL A 89 1.37 -11.86 -11.02
CA VAL A 89 2.25 -10.92 -11.73
C VAL A 89 1.45 -9.71 -12.24
N LEU A 90 0.26 -9.93 -12.79
CA LEU A 90 -0.59 -8.86 -13.30
C LEU A 90 -1.21 -7.98 -12.21
N MET A 91 -1.38 -8.50 -10.99
CA MET A 91 -1.98 -7.79 -9.87
C MET A 91 -1.21 -6.50 -9.55
N GLY A 92 0.12 -6.50 -9.71
CA GLY A 92 0.92 -5.29 -9.49
C GLY A 92 0.57 -4.15 -10.44
N ALA A 93 0.39 -4.45 -11.73
CA ALA A 93 -0.05 -3.49 -12.73
C ALA A 93 -1.50 -3.06 -12.53
N PHE A 94 -2.37 -3.98 -12.10
CA PHE A 94 -3.76 -3.68 -11.79
C PHE A 94 -3.91 -2.69 -10.63
N VAL A 95 -3.16 -2.89 -9.54
CA VAL A 95 -3.21 -1.97 -8.39
C VAL A 95 -2.60 -0.61 -8.75
N ARG A 96 -1.50 -0.59 -9.53
CA ARG A 96 -0.96 0.66 -10.11
C ARG A 96 -2.01 1.44 -10.89
N ALA A 97 -2.76 0.75 -11.76
CA ALA A 97 -3.81 1.35 -12.55
C ALA A 97 -4.96 1.92 -11.71
N ILE A 98 -5.36 1.25 -10.61
CA ILE A 98 -6.39 1.76 -9.69
C ILE A 98 -5.93 3.05 -8.99
N PHE A 99 -4.68 3.10 -8.54
CA PHE A 99 -4.16 4.23 -7.78
C PHE A 99 -3.59 5.36 -8.65
N GLY A 100 -3.50 5.17 -9.97
CA GLY A 100 -2.96 6.15 -10.91
C GLY A 100 -1.46 6.40 -10.74
N ILE A 101 -0.72 5.35 -10.35
CA ILE A 101 0.74 5.37 -10.12
C ILE A 101 1.45 4.60 -11.24
#